data_AF-A0A6L5XYR8-F1
#
_entry.id   AF-A0A6L5XYR8-F1
#
_cell.length_a   1.000
_cell.length_b   1.000
_cell.length_c   1.000
_cell.angle_alpha   90.00
_cell.angle_beta   90.00
_cell.angle_gamma   90.00
#
_symmetry.space_group_name_H-M   'P 1'
#
loop_
_entity.id
_entity.type
_entity.pdbx_description
1 polymer ?
#
loop_
_entity_poly.entity_id
_entity_poly.type
_entity_poly.pdbx_seq_one_letter_code
_entity_poly.pdbx_strand_id
1 'polypeptide(L)'
;MYIDNGNRVYTFDGDLEGFLLDKGVEAEHIERMKQKKLQYDKGRYYNSEYIKSGKWEREKRLVPLSRVIGTSRGTVGESVFDNVRTMEDGKREPTRFHSCLNFINKMSLEELRESYKNVFPVEMEYYTEEDEYYLTSDGNHRTLTAMLVGAEYINANVTPMYCDFEKREKCLAVDKFYEDFGITQISYSYMGAEIVFTDDEGGYAVNGFPRRIDENCYEYINKLSDEIKADMKMVKIWSKLPKIIVTILNMFSNNKRIIQYIEKTRHTHWDRQINIYDFE
;
A
#
# COMPACT_ATOMS: atom_id res chain seq x y z
N MET A 1 -2.76 25.09 9.30
CA MET A 1 -2.70 23.71 9.82
C MET A 1 -2.28 23.79 11.26
N TYR A 2 -2.99 23.11 12.15
CA TYR A 2 -2.63 23.02 13.57
C TYR A 2 -2.15 21.60 13.91
N ILE A 3 -1.37 21.48 14.98
CA ILE A 3 -0.90 20.20 15.52
C ILE A 3 -1.89 19.75 16.58
N ASP A 4 -2.40 18.53 16.44
CA ASP A 4 -3.09 17.87 17.55
C ASP A 4 -2.04 17.41 18.58
N ASN A 5 -2.00 18.10 19.73
CA ASN A 5 -1.02 17.87 20.80
C ASN A 5 -1.33 16.55 21.52
N GLY A 6 -0.83 15.47 20.94
CA GLY A 6 -0.91 14.10 21.47
C GLY A 6 -0.45 13.06 20.45
N ASN A 7 -0.72 13.29 19.17
CA ASN A 7 -0.56 12.28 18.12
C ASN A 7 0.39 12.66 16.98
N ARG A 8 1.04 13.83 17.02
CA ARG A 8 1.90 14.33 15.92
C ARG A 8 1.17 14.30 14.55
N VAL A 9 -0.11 14.65 14.56
CA VAL A 9 -0.93 14.76 13.35
C VAL A 9 -1.21 16.24 13.08
N TYR A 10 -0.92 16.68 11.87
CA TYR A 10 -1.26 18.00 11.36
C TYR A 10 -2.62 17.93 10.67
N THR A 11 -3.52 18.84 11.02
CA THR A 11 -4.84 18.94 10.40
C THR A 11 -5.01 20.31 9.77
N PHE A 12 -5.73 20.38 8.65
CA PHE A 12 -6.19 21.63 8.06
C PHE A 12 -6.91 22.47 9.11
N ASP A 13 -6.60 23.76 9.15
CA ASP A 13 -7.12 24.66 10.18
C ASP A 13 -8.48 25.21 9.71
N GLY A 14 -9.56 24.60 10.20
CA GLY A 14 -10.93 24.91 9.81
C GLY A 14 -11.59 23.82 8.97
N ASP A 15 -12.69 24.21 8.29
CA ASP A 15 -13.42 23.32 7.40
C ASP A 15 -12.85 23.39 5.97
N LEU A 16 -12.10 22.35 5.58
CA LEU A 16 -11.51 22.26 4.25
C LEU A 16 -12.58 22.19 3.16
N GLU A 17 -13.71 21.52 3.40
CA GLU A 17 -14.77 21.40 2.41
C GLU A 17 -15.47 22.73 2.20
N GLY A 18 -15.88 23.40 3.28
CA GLY A 18 -16.42 24.77 3.23
C GLY A 18 -15.46 25.73 2.53
N PHE A 19 -14.16 25.67 2.84
CA PHE A 19 -13.15 26.48 2.16
C PHE A 19 -13.10 26.21 0.64
N LEU A 20 -13.16 24.96 0.20
CA LEU A 20 -13.13 24.63 -1.24
C LEU A 20 -14.41 25.09 -1.96
N LEU A 21 -15.56 24.91 -1.32
CA LEU A 21 -16.86 25.37 -1.84
C LEU A 21 -16.88 26.90 -2.00
N ASP A 22 -16.41 27.63 -0.99
CA ASP A 22 -16.30 29.10 -1.02
C ASP A 22 -15.37 29.59 -2.13
N LYS A 23 -14.43 28.76 -2.56
CA LYS A 23 -13.50 29.05 -3.67
C LYS A 23 -14.02 28.62 -5.03
N GLY A 24 -15.22 28.05 -5.10
CA GLY A 24 -15.87 27.63 -6.35
C GLY A 24 -15.48 26.24 -6.83
N VAL A 25 -14.94 25.38 -5.95
CA VAL A 25 -14.77 23.96 -6.28
C VAL A 25 -16.14 23.28 -6.15
N GLU A 26 -16.57 22.61 -7.22
CA GLU A 26 -17.88 21.95 -7.27
C GLU A 26 -18.02 20.88 -6.17
N ALA A 27 -19.15 20.88 -5.47
CA ALA A 27 -19.44 19.91 -4.41
C ALA A 27 -19.32 18.45 -4.88
N GLU A 28 -19.79 18.17 -6.11
CA GLU A 28 -19.67 16.85 -6.71
C GLU A 28 -18.21 16.43 -6.92
N HIS A 29 -17.33 17.37 -7.26
CA HIS A 29 -15.91 17.10 -7.39
C HIS A 29 -15.26 16.81 -6.04
N ILE A 30 -15.59 17.58 -5.00
CA ILE A 30 -15.11 17.35 -3.63
C ILE A 30 -15.51 15.95 -3.16
N GLU A 31 -16.74 15.55 -3.39
CA GLU A 31 -17.22 14.21 -3.03
C GLU A 31 -16.47 13.11 -3.77
N ARG A 32 -16.18 13.30 -5.08
CA ARG A 32 -15.29 12.37 -5.80
C ARG A 32 -13.90 12.30 -5.19
N MET A 33 -13.34 13.41 -4.68
CA MET A 33 -12.01 13.41 -4.04
C MET A 33 -12.01 12.79 -2.64
N LYS A 34 -13.13 12.81 -1.92
CA LYS A 34 -13.33 12.04 -0.68
C LYS A 34 -13.45 10.53 -0.94
N GLN A 35 -13.89 10.13 -2.13
CA GLN A 35 -14.02 8.73 -2.51
C GLN A 35 -12.78 8.17 -3.22
N LYS A 36 -12.00 9.02 -3.90
CA LYS A 36 -10.80 8.60 -4.63
C LYS A 36 -9.67 8.26 -3.66
N LYS A 37 -9.56 6.97 -3.33
CA LYS A 37 -8.48 6.41 -2.50
C LYS A 37 -7.17 6.32 -3.28
N LEU A 38 -6.07 6.69 -2.64
CA LEU A 38 -4.74 6.48 -3.21
C LEU A 38 -4.39 4.99 -3.23
N GLN A 39 -3.68 4.56 -4.26
CA GLN A 39 -3.21 3.19 -4.45
C GLN A 39 -1.69 3.11 -4.28
N TYR A 40 -1.18 1.91 -4.00
CA TYR A 40 0.27 1.64 -4.03
C TYR A 40 0.83 1.80 -5.45
N ASP A 41 2.13 2.06 -5.54
CA ASP A 41 2.84 1.87 -6.81
C ASP A 41 2.74 0.40 -7.26
N LYS A 42 2.88 0.20 -8.57
CA LYS A 42 2.84 -1.14 -9.16
C LYS A 42 4.23 -1.68 -9.48
N GLY A 43 5.29 -1.06 -8.95
CA GLY A 43 6.69 -1.39 -9.24
C GLY A 43 7.08 -2.83 -8.90
N ARG A 44 6.27 -3.54 -8.09
CA ARG A 44 6.46 -4.98 -7.79
C ARG A 44 6.53 -5.84 -9.06
N TYR A 45 5.74 -5.54 -10.08
CA TYR A 45 5.65 -6.31 -11.33
C TYR A 45 5.66 -5.42 -12.59
N TYR A 46 6.07 -4.17 -12.44
CA TYR A 46 6.28 -3.24 -13.53
C TYR A 46 7.74 -2.83 -13.60
N ASN A 47 8.30 -2.81 -14.80
CA ASN A 47 9.69 -2.43 -15.03
C ASN A 47 9.81 -1.44 -16.18
N SER A 48 10.68 -0.44 -16.02
CA SER A 48 11.06 0.43 -17.13
C SER A 48 11.94 -0.33 -18.13
N GLU A 49 11.84 0.03 -19.41
CA GLU A 49 12.79 -0.47 -20.43
C GLU A 49 14.24 -0.06 -20.14
N TYR A 50 14.48 1.00 -19.37
CA TYR A 50 15.80 1.39 -18.91
C TYR A 50 16.56 0.24 -18.25
N ILE A 51 15.86 -0.60 -17.45
CA ILE A 51 16.45 -1.78 -16.80
C ILE A 51 16.97 -2.78 -17.84
N LYS A 52 16.36 -2.85 -19.02
CA LYS A 52 16.71 -3.77 -20.10
C LYS A 52 17.69 -3.17 -21.12
N SER A 53 17.55 -1.88 -21.43
CA SER A 53 18.21 -1.22 -22.57
C SER A 53 19.29 -0.21 -22.17
N GLY A 54 19.35 0.20 -20.89
CA GLY A 54 20.21 1.28 -20.40
C GLY A 54 19.81 2.67 -20.93
N LYS A 55 18.68 2.80 -21.63
CA LYS A 55 18.18 4.08 -22.17
C LYS A 55 17.04 4.62 -21.33
N TRP A 56 17.20 5.86 -20.86
CA TRP A 56 16.17 6.56 -20.12
C TRP A 56 15.09 7.03 -21.10
N GLU A 57 13.96 6.33 -21.14
CA GLU A 57 12.75 6.84 -21.77
C GLU A 57 12.04 7.75 -20.77
N ARG A 58 12.27 9.07 -20.90
CA ARG A 58 11.50 10.07 -20.18
C ARG A 58 10.80 10.98 -21.17
N GLU A 59 9.49 11.09 -21.01
CA GLU A 59 8.66 11.90 -21.87
C GLU A 59 8.03 13.05 -21.09
N LYS A 60 8.08 14.25 -21.64
CA LYS A 60 7.29 15.36 -21.12
C LYS A 60 5.86 15.19 -21.55
N ARG A 61 4.93 15.12 -20.60
CA ARG A 61 3.50 14.96 -20.86
C ARG A 61 2.67 15.89 -19.97
N LEU A 62 1.54 16.33 -20.50
CA LEU A 62 0.43 16.81 -19.67
C LEU A 62 -0.35 15.59 -19.23
N VAL A 63 -0.17 15.20 -17.97
CA VAL A 63 -0.78 13.99 -17.42
C VAL A 63 -2.19 14.32 -16.92
N PRO A 64 -3.23 13.60 -17.38
CA PRO A 64 -4.58 13.77 -16.86
C PRO A 64 -4.65 13.30 -15.41
N LEU A 65 -5.03 14.20 -14.50
CA LEU A 65 -5.06 13.94 -13.06
C LEU A 65 -6.10 12.87 -12.67
N SER A 66 -7.09 12.62 -13.53
CA SER A 66 -8.04 11.51 -13.37
C SER A 66 -7.36 10.14 -13.36
N ARG A 67 -6.26 9.99 -14.11
CA ARG A 67 -5.46 8.75 -14.25
C ARG A 67 -4.33 8.62 -13.22
N VAL A 68 -4.13 9.63 -12.37
CA VAL A 68 -3.17 9.53 -11.26
C VAL A 68 -3.79 8.72 -10.14
N ILE A 69 -3.12 7.63 -9.76
CA ILE A 69 -3.63 6.68 -8.75
C ILE A 69 -3.05 6.90 -7.36
N GLY A 70 -1.88 7.54 -7.26
CA GLY A 70 -1.15 7.61 -6.01
C GLY A 70 0.07 8.52 -6.08
N THR A 71 0.66 8.77 -4.91
CA THR A 71 1.89 9.54 -4.79
C THR A 71 2.81 8.91 -3.74
N SER A 72 4.13 9.05 -3.93
CA SER A 72 5.15 8.38 -3.10
C SER A 72 5.14 8.73 -1.61
N ARG A 73 4.53 9.85 -1.23
CA ARG A 73 4.32 10.27 0.17
C ARG A 73 2.84 10.32 0.56
N GLY A 74 1.96 9.80 -0.31
CA GLY A 74 0.54 9.60 -0.03
C GLY A 74 0.34 8.48 0.99
N THR A 75 -0.63 8.63 1.89
CA THR A 75 -1.15 7.50 2.64
C THR A 75 -2.07 6.71 1.71
N VAL A 76 -1.65 5.50 1.36
CA VAL A 76 -2.44 4.58 0.54
C VAL A 76 -3.70 4.14 1.30
N GLY A 77 -4.82 4.00 0.59
CA GLY A 77 -6.13 3.66 1.17
C GLY A 77 -6.91 4.86 1.71
N GLU A 78 -6.23 5.97 2.04
CA GLU A 78 -6.88 7.25 2.33
C GLU A 78 -7.27 7.98 1.04
N SER A 79 -8.30 8.82 1.14
CA SER A 79 -8.78 9.61 0.01
C SER A 79 -7.82 10.75 -0.35
N VAL A 80 -7.90 11.29 -1.57
CA VAL A 80 -7.18 12.52 -1.95
C VAL A 80 -7.50 13.65 -0.97
N PHE A 81 -8.77 13.79 -0.59
CA PHE A 81 -9.22 14.79 0.37
C PHE A 81 -8.53 14.64 1.72
N ASP A 82 -8.54 13.44 2.30
CA ASP A 82 -7.94 13.17 3.62
C ASP A 82 -6.42 13.32 3.60
N ASN A 83 -5.79 12.94 2.49
CA ASN A 83 -4.35 13.12 2.28
C ASN A 83 -3.91 14.60 2.27
N VAL A 84 -4.82 15.53 1.96
CA VAL A 84 -4.60 16.98 2.06
C VAL A 84 -5.05 17.53 3.42
N ARG A 85 -6.16 17.00 3.95
CA ARG A 85 -6.77 17.44 5.22
C ARG A 85 -5.90 17.09 6.43
N THR A 86 -5.38 15.88 6.49
CA THR A 86 -4.69 15.30 7.65
C THR A 86 -3.38 14.65 7.27
N MET A 87 -2.38 14.79 8.14
CA MET A 87 -1.03 14.33 7.85
C MET A 87 -0.32 13.90 9.12
N GLU A 88 0.25 12.70 9.14
CA GLU A 88 1.21 12.35 10.18
C GLU A 88 2.53 13.07 9.99
N ASP A 89 3.16 13.44 11.10
CA ASP A 89 4.49 14.03 11.16
C ASP A 89 5.53 13.13 10.46
N GLY A 90 6.48 13.75 9.75
CA GLY A 90 7.50 13.06 8.99
C GLY A 90 7.06 12.46 7.63
N LYS A 91 5.76 12.25 7.36
CA LYS A 91 5.31 11.77 6.03
C LYS A 91 5.41 12.87 4.97
N ARG A 92 4.83 14.04 5.26
CA ARG A 92 4.74 15.18 4.33
C ARG A 92 4.84 16.49 5.10
N GLU A 93 5.47 17.49 4.48
CA GLU A 93 5.67 18.81 5.10
C GLU A 93 4.36 19.63 5.12
N PRO A 94 3.77 19.95 6.29
CA PRO A 94 2.47 20.63 6.39
C PRO A 94 2.48 22.05 5.79
N THR A 95 3.59 22.76 5.98
CA THR A 95 3.76 24.14 5.47
C THR A 95 3.68 24.23 3.95
N ARG A 96 4.00 23.14 3.24
CA ARG A 96 3.89 23.06 1.77
C ARG A 96 2.44 22.95 1.29
N PHE A 97 1.56 22.25 2.00
CA PHE A 97 0.14 22.26 1.65
C PHE A 97 -0.49 23.62 1.90
N HIS A 98 -0.14 24.27 3.02
CA HIS A 98 -0.57 25.65 3.24
C HIS A 98 -0.13 26.57 2.10
N SER A 99 1.11 26.41 1.62
CA SER A 99 1.62 27.17 0.48
C SER A 99 0.84 26.87 -0.80
N CYS A 100 0.51 25.60 -1.08
CA CYS A 100 -0.27 25.18 -2.24
C CYS A 100 -1.71 25.74 -2.19
N LEU A 101 -2.41 25.56 -1.07
CA LEU A 101 -3.77 26.06 -0.88
C LEU A 101 -3.83 27.60 -0.87
N ASN A 102 -2.77 28.27 -0.42
CA ASN A 102 -2.73 29.74 -0.45
C ASN A 102 -2.68 30.30 -1.87
N PHE A 103 -2.32 29.52 -2.90
CA PHE A 103 -2.47 29.99 -4.28
C PHE A 103 -3.94 30.17 -4.66
N ILE A 104 -4.86 29.39 -4.08
CA ILE A 104 -6.31 29.57 -4.25
C ILE A 104 -6.77 30.95 -3.74
N ASN A 105 -6.02 31.57 -2.83
CA ASN A 105 -6.30 32.93 -2.35
C ASN A 105 -5.68 34.04 -3.22
N LYS A 106 -4.73 33.71 -4.10
CA LYS A 106 -3.92 34.68 -4.84
C LYS A 106 -4.33 34.84 -6.31
N MET A 107 -5.08 33.89 -6.86
CA MET A 107 -5.55 33.89 -8.24
C MET A 107 -6.93 33.24 -8.32
N SER A 108 -7.61 33.38 -9.46
CA SER A 108 -8.88 32.68 -9.68
C SER A 108 -8.67 31.16 -9.72
N LEU A 109 -9.72 30.41 -9.42
CA LEU A 109 -9.67 28.95 -9.44
C LEU A 109 -9.28 28.41 -10.83
N GLU A 110 -9.74 29.06 -11.90
CA GLU A 110 -9.41 28.66 -13.27
C GLU A 110 -7.94 28.92 -13.61
N GLU A 111 -7.41 30.09 -13.24
CA GLU A 111 -5.97 30.39 -13.40
C GLU A 111 -5.11 29.40 -12.63
N LEU A 112 -5.54 29.03 -11.42
CA LEU A 112 -4.83 28.02 -10.63
C LEU A 112 -4.82 26.66 -11.33
N ARG A 113 -5.98 26.18 -11.80
CA ARG A 113 -6.09 24.90 -12.52
C ARG A 113 -5.19 24.88 -13.76
N GLU A 114 -5.19 25.97 -14.52
CA GLU A 114 -4.38 26.08 -15.74
C GLU A 114 -2.89 26.19 -15.45
N SER A 115 -2.51 26.78 -14.31
CA SER A 115 -1.11 26.92 -13.90
C SER A 115 -0.40 25.57 -13.80
N TYR A 116 -1.10 24.48 -13.44
CA TYR A 116 -0.51 23.14 -13.28
C TYR A 116 0.05 22.55 -14.58
N LYS A 117 -0.38 23.06 -15.74
CA LYS A 117 0.19 22.69 -17.05
C LYS A 117 1.57 23.32 -17.30
N ASN A 118 1.92 24.37 -16.54
CA ASN A 118 3.11 25.18 -16.77
C ASN A 118 4.10 25.18 -15.59
N VAL A 119 3.73 24.58 -14.45
CA VAL A 119 4.66 24.42 -13.32
C VAL A 119 5.87 23.56 -13.70
N PHE A 120 6.93 23.64 -12.89
CA PHE A 120 8.04 22.71 -12.99
C PHE A 120 7.53 21.26 -12.99
N PRO A 121 7.94 20.43 -13.97
CA PRO A 121 7.37 19.10 -14.14
C PRO A 121 7.58 18.24 -12.90
N VAL A 122 6.59 17.42 -12.59
CA VAL A 122 6.71 16.38 -11.57
C VAL A 122 7.21 15.07 -12.19
N GLU A 123 7.78 14.16 -11.41
CA GLU A 123 8.24 12.87 -11.95
C GLU A 123 7.20 11.77 -11.69
N MET A 124 6.79 11.08 -12.75
CA MET A 124 5.79 10.02 -12.69
C MET A 124 6.25 8.75 -13.40
N GLU A 125 5.77 7.62 -12.89
CA GLU A 125 5.72 6.36 -13.61
C GLU A 125 4.38 6.24 -14.35
N TYR A 126 4.41 5.71 -15.57
CA TYR A 126 3.23 5.42 -16.38
C TYR A 126 3.10 3.92 -16.61
N TYR A 127 2.09 3.30 -16.03
CA TYR A 127 1.80 1.88 -16.19
C TYR A 127 1.04 1.65 -17.49
N THR A 128 1.75 1.15 -18.51
CA THR A 128 1.27 1.15 -19.91
C THR A 128 0.01 0.33 -20.13
N GLU A 129 -0.17 -0.77 -19.39
CA GLU A 129 -1.30 -1.69 -19.60
C GLU A 129 -2.61 -1.19 -18.99
N GLU A 130 -2.54 -0.39 -17.92
CA GLU A 130 -3.73 0.14 -17.24
C GLU A 130 -4.00 1.62 -17.55
N ASP A 131 -3.09 2.28 -18.27
CA ASP A 131 -3.16 3.72 -18.55
C ASP A 131 -3.26 4.55 -17.25
N GLU A 132 -2.37 4.25 -16.30
CA GLU A 132 -2.35 4.84 -14.96
C GLU A 132 -1.00 5.48 -14.64
N TYR A 133 -1.02 6.48 -13.77
CA TYR A 133 0.16 7.25 -13.39
C TYR A 133 0.38 7.25 -11.87
N TYR A 134 1.63 7.09 -11.46
CA TYR A 134 2.04 7.18 -10.06
C TYR A 134 3.15 8.20 -9.89
N LEU A 135 3.00 9.12 -8.93
CA LEU A 135 4.03 10.12 -8.65
C LEU A 135 5.14 9.52 -7.79
N THR A 136 6.37 9.49 -8.31
CA THR A 136 7.49 8.78 -7.66
C THR A 136 8.33 9.62 -6.71
N SER A 137 8.44 10.94 -6.94
CA SER A 137 9.39 11.78 -6.19
C SER A 137 8.82 13.14 -5.75
N ASP A 138 9.39 14.26 -6.20
CA ASP A 138 8.93 15.58 -5.83
C ASP A 138 7.57 15.91 -6.47
N GLY A 139 6.82 16.81 -5.83
CA GLY A 139 5.52 17.27 -6.32
C GLY A 139 4.31 16.68 -5.61
N ASN A 140 4.49 15.86 -4.58
CA ASN A 140 3.41 15.21 -3.81
C ASN A 140 2.29 16.20 -3.42
N HIS A 141 2.65 17.31 -2.77
CA HIS A 141 1.71 18.36 -2.38
C HIS A 141 1.02 19.04 -3.56
N ARG A 142 1.78 19.28 -4.63
CA ARG A 142 1.27 19.95 -5.84
C ARG A 142 0.27 19.06 -6.56
N THR A 143 0.59 17.78 -6.75
CA THR A 143 -0.29 16.80 -7.37
C THR A 143 -1.56 16.60 -6.56
N LEU A 144 -1.45 16.36 -5.25
CA LEU A 144 -2.64 16.17 -4.39
C LEU A 144 -3.52 17.42 -4.34
N THR A 145 -2.94 18.62 -4.29
CA THR A 145 -3.70 19.87 -4.35
C THR A 145 -4.35 20.06 -5.72
N ALA A 146 -3.63 19.78 -6.82
CA ALA A 146 -4.16 19.89 -8.17
C ALA A 146 -5.36 18.96 -8.40
N MET A 147 -5.27 17.73 -7.88
CA MET A 147 -6.39 16.78 -7.87
C MET A 147 -7.56 17.34 -7.06
N LEU A 148 -7.31 17.84 -5.85
CA LEU A 148 -8.33 18.35 -4.94
C LEU A 148 -9.11 19.56 -5.49
N VAL A 149 -8.44 20.46 -6.20
CA VAL A 149 -9.08 21.67 -6.78
C VAL A 149 -9.71 21.40 -8.15
N GLY A 150 -9.58 20.18 -8.68
CA GLY A 150 -10.15 19.77 -9.95
C GLY A 150 -9.41 20.29 -11.17
N ALA A 151 -8.08 20.40 -11.11
CA ALA A 151 -7.29 20.60 -12.32
C ALA A 151 -7.39 19.38 -13.23
N GLU A 152 -7.43 19.59 -14.55
CA GLU A 152 -7.54 18.50 -15.51
C GLU A 152 -6.20 17.81 -15.75
N TYR A 153 -5.12 18.60 -15.84
CA TYR A 153 -3.79 18.14 -16.21
C TYR A 153 -2.71 18.69 -15.28
N ILE A 154 -1.60 17.96 -15.18
CA ILE A 154 -0.36 18.42 -14.56
C ILE A 154 0.84 18.15 -15.48
N ASN A 155 1.78 19.09 -15.53
CA ASN A 155 3.03 18.92 -16.25
C ASN A 155 3.92 17.87 -15.57
N ALA A 156 4.35 16.85 -16.30
CA ALA A 156 5.17 15.77 -15.75
C ALA A 156 6.25 15.27 -16.73
N ASN A 157 7.37 14.81 -16.17
CA ASN A 157 8.29 13.89 -16.81
C ASN A 157 7.84 12.47 -16.47
N VAL A 158 7.54 11.68 -17.50
CA VAL A 158 6.92 10.37 -17.38
C VAL A 158 7.91 9.31 -17.81
N THR A 159 8.09 8.29 -16.97
CA THR A 159 8.84 7.07 -17.29
C THR A 159 7.83 5.96 -17.61
N PRO A 160 7.78 5.44 -18.85
CA PRO A 160 6.97 4.29 -19.18
C PRO A 160 7.42 3.05 -18.40
N MET A 161 6.45 2.35 -17.83
CA MET A 161 6.61 1.13 -17.07
C MET A 161 5.80 0.03 -17.74
N TYR A 162 6.46 -1.08 -18.05
CA TYR A 162 5.88 -2.22 -18.76
C TYR A 162 5.64 -3.38 -17.80
N CYS A 163 4.47 -4.01 -17.93
CA CYS A 163 4.09 -5.11 -17.06
C CYS A 163 4.94 -6.35 -17.35
N ASP A 164 5.48 -6.96 -16.31
CA ASP A 164 5.91 -8.34 -16.33
C ASP A 164 4.69 -9.22 -15.98
N PHE A 165 4.02 -9.73 -17.00
CA PHE A 165 2.77 -10.48 -16.82
C PHE A 165 2.97 -11.74 -15.98
N GLU A 166 4.07 -12.46 -16.17
CA GLU A 166 4.36 -13.66 -15.39
C GLU A 166 4.59 -13.30 -13.92
N LYS A 167 5.38 -12.25 -13.65
CA LYS A 167 5.58 -11.79 -12.27
C LYS A 167 4.28 -11.28 -11.65
N ARG A 168 3.44 -10.60 -12.43
CA ARG A 168 2.14 -10.09 -11.97
C ARG A 168 1.22 -11.22 -11.51
N GLU A 169 1.09 -12.28 -12.29
CA GLU A 169 0.26 -13.43 -11.91
C GLU A 169 0.73 -14.06 -10.59
N LYS A 170 2.04 -14.19 -10.42
CA LYS A 170 2.65 -14.70 -9.18
C LYS A 170 2.39 -13.77 -7.99
N CYS A 171 2.54 -12.46 -8.17
CA CYS A 171 2.24 -11.47 -7.12
C CYS A 171 0.77 -11.56 -6.70
N LEU A 172 -0.16 -11.60 -7.65
CA LEU A 172 -1.60 -11.70 -7.37
C LEU A 172 -1.96 -13.00 -6.66
N ALA A 173 -1.34 -14.12 -7.02
CA ALA A 173 -1.56 -15.39 -6.35
C ALA A 173 -1.05 -15.37 -4.89
N VAL A 174 0.10 -14.74 -4.64
CA VAL A 174 0.65 -14.57 -3.28
C VAL A 174 -0.21 -13.62 -2.45
N ASP A 175 -0.59 -12.46 -3.00
CA ASP A 175 -1.46 -11.49 -2.32
C ASP A 175 -2.79 -12.15 -1.93
N LYS A 176 -3.40 -12.94 -2.84
CA LYS A 176 -4.62 -13.71 -2.56
C LYS A 176 -4.40 -14.77 -1.47
N PHE A 177 -3.30 -15.52 -1.52
CA PHE A 177 -2.97 -16.49 -0.49
C PHE A 177 -2.80 -15.83 0.88
N TYR A 178 -2.19 -14.65 0.93
CA TYR A 178 -2.03 -13.90 2.18
C TYR A 178 -3.40 -13.45 2.72
N GLU A 179 -4.27 -12.93 1.86
CA GLU A 179 -5.63 -12.53 2.22
C GLU A 179 -6.46 -13.71 2.74
N ASP A 180 -6.50 -14.82 1.99
CA ASP A 180 -7.34 -15.99 2.30
C ASP A 180 -7.03 -16.59 3.69
N PHE A 181 -5.80 -16.41 4.21
CA PHE A 181 -5.37 -16.92 5.51
C PHE A 181 -5.04 -15.85 6.55
N GLY A 182 -5.17 -14.56 6.23
CA GLY A 182 -4.78 -13.48 7.13
C GLY A 182 -3.28 -13.45 7.44
N ILE A 183 -2.44 -13.77 6.46
CA ILE A 183 -0.97 -13.76 6.59
C ILE A 183 -0.45 -12.35 6.33
N THR A 184 0.43 -11.87 7.21
CA THR A 184 1.12 -10.59 7.03
C THR A 184 2.57 -10.75 6.62
N GLN A 185 3.18 -11.89 6.94
CA GLN A 185 4.60 -12.11 6.68
C GLN A 185 4.94 -13.59 6.63
N ILE A 186 5.90 -13.92 5.75
CA ILE A 186 6.62 -15.19 5.77
C ILE A 186 8.12 -14.88 5.86
N SER A 187 8.80 -15.55 6.79
CA SER A 187 10.24 -15.48 6.97
C SER A 187 10.84 -16.90 6.93
N TYR A 188 12.09 -17.02 6.50
CA TYR A 188 12.81 -18.29 6.48
C TYR A 188 13.88 -18.32 7.54
N SER A 189 13.90 -19.40 8.31
CA SER A 189 14.94 -19.72 9.28
C SER A 189 15.60 -21.05 8.92
N TYR A 190 16.62 -21.42 9.69
CA TYR A 190 17.24 -22.74 9.58
C TYR A 190 16.29 -23.89 9.96
N MET A 191 15.20 -23.59 10.69
CA MET A 191 14.19 -24.58 11.10
C MET A 191 13.02 -24.72 10.10
N GLY A 192 13.00 -23.93 9.02
CA GLY A 192 11.93 -23.94 8.03
C GLY A 192 11.40 -22.54 7.75
N ALA A 193 10.10 -22.44 7.49
CA ALA A 193 9.38 -21.18 7.35
C ALA A 193 8.60 -20.86 8.63
N GLU A 194 8.62 -19.58 9.00
CA GLU A 194 7.73 -18.98 9.98
C GLU A 194 6.71 -18.13 9.23
N ILE A 195 5.45 -18.24 9.65
CA ILE A 195 4.34 -17.47 9.08
C ILE A 195 3.72 -16.64 10.20
N VAL A 196 3.59 -15.34 9.95
CA VAL A 196 2.90 -14.40 10.83
C VAL A 196 1.47 -14.22 10.31
N PHE A 197 0.51 -14.58 11.16
CA PHE A 197 -0.91 -14.41 10.93
C PHE A 197 -1.43 -13.22 11.73
N THR A 198 -2.56 -12.66 11.33
CA THR A 198 -3.26 -11.59 12.05
C THR A 198 -4.65 -12.01 12.48
N ASP A 199 -5.02 -11.61 13.70
CA ASP A 199 -6.38 -11.69 14.22
C ASP A 199 -6.79 -10.36 14.88
N ASP A 200 -7.96 -10.35 15.54
CA ASP A 200 -8.51 -9.16 16.22
C ASP A 200 -7.59 -8.59 17.33
N GLU A 201 -6.66 -9.39 17.86
CA GLU A 201 -5.72 -8.99 18.90
C GLU A 201 -4.31 -8.66 18.33
N GLY A 202 -4.12 -8.80 17.01
CA GLY A 202 -2.88 -8.46 16.29
C GLY A 202 -2.13 -9.66 15.73
N GLY A 203 -0.85 -9.44 15.40
CA GLY A 203 0.01 -10.44 14.75
C GLY A 203 0.50 -11.54 15.70
N TYR A 204 0.49 -12.79 15.25
CA TYR A 204 1.10 -13.93 15.96
C TYR A 204 1.86 -14.85 14.98
N ALA A 205 2.98 -15.41 15.44
CA ALA A 205 3.84 -16.25 14.63
C ALA A 205 3.60 -17.75 14.84
N VAL A 206 3.71 -18.51 13.76
CA VAL A 206 3.68 -19.97 13.75
C VAL A 206 4.88 -20.49 12.98
N ASN A 207 5.72 -21.25 13.68
CA ASN A 207 6.96 -21.82 13.20
C ASN A 207 6.83 -23.29 12.78
N GLY A 208 7.66 -23.70 11.84
CA GLY A 208 7.81 -25.11 11.46
C GLY A 208 7.06 -25.49 10.20
N PHE A 209 6.75 -24.52 9.34
CA PHE A 209 6.34 -24.81 7.96
C PHE A 209 7.55 -25.25 7.13
N PRO A 210 7.36 -26.07 6.09
CA PRO A 210 8.46 -26.43 5.20
C PRO A 210 8.96 -25.18 4.47
N ARG A 211 10.28 -25.04 4.36
CA ARG A 211 10.87 -24.02 3.49
C ARG A 211 10.65 -24.41 2.02
N ARG A 212 10.51 -23.42 1.15
CA ARG A 212 10.55 -23.62 -0.31
C ARG A 212 11.94 -24.11 -0.72
N ILE A 213 12.00 -25.17 -1.51
CA ILE A 213 13.26 -25.75 -2.04
C ILE A 213 13.28 -25.57 -3.56
N ASP A 214 12.67 -26.49 -4.31
CA ASP A 214 12.69 -26.50 -5.79
C ASP A 214 11.28 -26.40 -6.41
N GLU A 215 10.25 -26.19 -5.58
CA GLU A 215 8.85 -26.07 -5.99
C GLU A 215 8.63 -24.71 -6.65
N ASN A 216 7.76 -24.61 -7.66
CA ASN A 216 7.32 -23.30 -8.14
C ASN A 216 6.42 -22.58 -7.11
N CYS A 217 6.18 -21.29 -7.28
CA CYS A 217 5.43 -20.47 -6.34
C CYS A 217 4.01 -21.02 -6.10
N TYR A 218 3.34 -21.50 -7.13
CA TYR A 218 1.98 -22.05 -7.02
C TYR A 218 1.95 -23.38 -6.26
N GLU A 219 2.90 -24.26 -6.53
CA GLU A 219 3.08 -25.52 -5.80
C GLU A 219 3.33 -25.25 -4.31
N TYR A 220 4.21 -24.29 -4.01
CA TYR A 220 4.51 -23.92 -2.63
C TYR A 220 3.31 -23.28 -1.91
N ILE A 221 2.56 -22.40 -2.58
CA ILE A 221 1.31 -21.84 -2.06
C ILE A 221 0.31 -22.95 -1.73
N ASN A 222 0.12 -23.92 -2.64
CA ASN A 222 -0.81 -25.02 -2.42
C ASN A 222 -0.41 -25.89 -1.23
N LYS A 223 0.88 -26.23 -1.13
CA LYS A 223 1.44 -26.99 -0.01
C LYS A 223 1.22 -26.29 1.33
N LEU A 224 1.56 -25.00 1.43
CA LEU A 224 1.33 -24.22 2.65
C LEU A 224 -0.17 -24.12 2.96
N SER A 225 -1.00 -23.91 1.94
CA SER A 225 -2.46 -23.85 2.10
C SER A 225 -3.03 -25.13 2.70
N ASP A 226 -2.58 -26.29 2.23
CA ASP A 226 -3.03 -27.59 2.73
C ASP A 226 -2.57 -27.83 4.17
N GLU A 227 -1.32 -27.47 4.49
CA GLU A 227 -0.81 -27.55 5.86
C GLU A 227 -1.58 -26.64 6.82
N ILE A 228 -1.83 -25.37 6.44
CA ILE A 228 -2.59 -24.43 7.26
C ILE A 228 -4.02 -24.94 7.47
N LYS A 229 -4.70 -25.42 6.43
CA LYS A 229 -6.06 -25.98 6.54
C LYS A 229 -6.11 -27.21 7.46
N ALA A 230 -5.13 -28.11 7.32
CA ALA A 230 -5.02 -29.28 8.18
C ALA A 230 -4.81 -28.89 9.65
N ASP A 231 -3.92 -27.93 9.90
CA ASP A 231 -3.64 -27.41 11.23
C ASP A 231 -4.88 -26.74 11.83
N MET A 232 -5.55 -25.84 11.11
CA MET A 232 -6.74 -25.14 11.57
C MET A 232 -7.89 -26.10 11.92
N LYS A 233 -8.05 -27.21 11.18
CA LYS A 233 -9.01 -28.26 11.51
C LYS A 233 -8.71 -28.89 12.87
N MET A 234 -7.43 -29.15 13.17
CA MET A 234 -6.99 -29.70 14.44
C MET A 234 -7.11 -28.69 15.58
N VAL A 235 -6.75 -27.43 15.35
CA VAL A 235 -6.91 -26.32 16.31
C VAL A 235 -8.37 -26.21 16.76
N LYS A 236 -9.33 -26.31 15.84
CA LYS A 236 -10.78 -26.28 16.16
C LYS A 236 -11.22 -27.41 17.10
N ILE A 237 -10.54 -28.55 17.06
CA ILE A 237 -10.81 -29.68 17.95
C ILE A 237 -10.12 -29.44 19.30
N TRP A 238 -8.83 -29.11 19.27
CA TRP A 238 -7.99 -28.99 20.46
C TRP A 238 -8.37 -27.81 21.34
N SER A 239 -8.82 -26.69 20.76
CA SER A 239 -9.25 -25.51 21.51
C SER A 239 -10.47 -25.75 22.41
N LYS A 240 -11.23 -26.83 22.16
CA LYS A 240 -12.38 -27.23 22.98
C LYS A 240 -12.03 -28.22 24.09
N LEU A 241 -10.82 -28.75 24.09
CA LEU A 241 -10.38 -29.73 25.08
C LEU A 241 -9.93 -29.02 26.37
N PRO A 242 -10.08 -29.66 27.54
CA PRO A 242 -9.47 -29.17 28.77
C PRO A 242 -7.96 -28.97 28.61
N LYS A 243 -7.42 -27.90 29.22
CA LYS A 243 -5.99 -27.54 29.12
C LYS A 243 -5.05 -28.72 29.39
N ILE A 244 -5.36 -29.55 30.40
CA ILE A 244 -4.54 -30.72 30.74
C ILE A 244 -4.46 -31.74 29.60
N ILE A 245 -5.54 -31.92 28.82
CA ILE A 245 -5.55 -32.81 27.66
C ILE A 245 -4.71 -32.18 26.54
N VAL A 246 -4.85 -30.88 26.30
CA VAL A 246 -4.04 -30.16 25.31
C VAL A 246 -2.55 -30.26 25.64
N THR A 247 -2.16 -30.11 26.91
CA THR A 247 -0.77 -30.28 27.36
C THR A 247 -0.25 -31.69 27.08
N ILE A 248 -1.05 -32.73 27.37
CA ILE A 248 -0.68 -34.13 27.09
C ILE A 248 -0.51 -34.34 25.58
N LEU A 249 -1.49 -33.92 24.78
CA LEU A 249 -1.42 -34.04 23.32
C LEU A 249 -0.21 -33.30 22.74
N ASN A 250 0.12 -32.12 23.26
CA ASN A 250 1.29 -31.36 22.84
C ASN A 250 2.61 -32.09 23.16
N MET A 251 2.70 -32.81 24.28
CA MET A 251 3.90 -33.59 24.61
C MET A 251 4.17 -34.68 23.58
N PHE A 252 3.13 -35.34 23.07
CA PHE A 252 3.25 -36.46 22.12
C PHE A 252 3.15 -36.06 20.64
N SER A 253 2.73 -34.82 20.33
CA SER A 253 2.64 -34.34 18.96
C SER A 253 4.00 -33.93 18.40
N ASN A 254 4.34 -34.46 17.22
CA ASN A 254 5.49 -34.00 16.43
C ASN A 254 5.21 -32.64 15.78
N ASN A 255 3.96 -32.35 15.43
CA ASN A 255 3.56 -31.06 14.88
C ASN A 255 3.27 -30.08 16.04
N LYS A 256 4.21 -29.16 16.29
CA LYS A 256 4.08 -28.11 17.31
C LYS A 256 3.32 -26.88 16.83
N ARG A 257 2.83 -26.83 15.58
CA ARG A 257 2.08 -25.66 15.08
C ARG A 257 0.71 -25.53 15.72
N ILE A 258 0.06 -26.65 16.02
CA ILE A 258 -1.28 -26.66 16.63
C ILE A 258 -1.32 -25.87 17.94
N ILE A 259 -0.30 -26.05 18.80
CA ILE A 259 -0.25 -25.32 20.07
C ILE A 259 0.08 -23.85 19.86
N GLN A 260 0.93 -23.52 18.88
CA GLN A 260 1.27 -22.12 18.54
C GLN A 260 0.04 -21.35 18.05
N TYR A 261 -0.85 -21.97 17.28
CA TYR A 261 -2.14 -21.36 16.90
C TYR A 261 -3.08 -21.11 18.09
N ILE A 262 -3.00 -21.92 19.15
CA ILE A 262 -3.86 -21.79 20.34
C ILE A 262 -3.28 -20.75 21.30
N GLU A 263 -1.97 -20.80 21.56
CA GLU A 263 -1.27 -19.91 22.50
C GLU A 263 -0.99 -18.53 21.90
N LYS A 264 -0.87 -18.44 20.57
CA LYS A 264 -0.67 -17.20 19.80
C LYS A 264 0.43 -16.31 20.35
N THR A 265 1.67 -16.78 20.27
CA THR A 265 2.84 -15.98 20.63
C THR A 265 2.84 -14.67 19.85
N ARG A 266 2.58 -13.57 20.55
CA ARG A 266 2.42 -12.25 19.93
C ARG A 266 3.72 -11.80 19.30
N HIS A 267 3.63 -11.40 18.05
CA HIS A 267 4.78 -11.07 17.23
C HIS A 267 5.11 -9.59 17.40
N THR A 268 6.25 -9.28 18.04
CA THR A 268 6.64 -7.90 18.38
C THR A 268 7.76 -7.34 17.49
N HIS A 269 8.36 -8.14 16.61
CA HIS A 269 9.50 -7.75 15.78
C HIS A 269 9.21 -8.09 14.33
N TRP A 270 9.40 -7.14 13.41
CA TRP A 270 9.18 -7.40 11.99
C TRP A 270 10.51 -7.79 11.33
N ASP A 271 10.70 -9.09 11.10
CA ASP A 271 11.83 -9.58 10.31
C ASP A 271 11.70 -9.14 8.84
N ARG A 272 12.74 -9.32 8.04
CA ARG A 272 12.66 -9.08 6.60
C ARG A 272 11.62 -9.99 5.97
N GLN A 273 10.53 -9.42 5.46
CA GLN A 273 9.54 -10.14 4.68
C GLN A 273 10.18 -10.70 3.41
N ILE A 274 9.87 -11.96 3.11
CA ILE A 274 10.29 -12.59 1.88
C ILE A 274 9.07 -12.91 1.04
N ASN A 275 9.03 -12.40 -0.20
CA ASN A 275 7.93 -12.76 -1.09
C ASN A 275 8.19 -14.14 -1.67
N ILE A 276 7.15 -14.98 -1.69
CA ILE A 276 7.26 -16.36 -2.19
C ILE A 276 7.83 -16.37 -3.62
N TYR A 277 7.45 -15.40 -4.46
CA TYR A 277 7.89 -15.31 -5.85
C TYR A 277 9.34 -14.81 -6.05
N ASP A 278 10.03 -14.33 -5.02
CA ASP A 278 11.40 -13.77 -5.14
C ASP A 278 12.49 -14.86 -5.26
N PHE A 279 12.14 -16.14 -5.19
CA PHE A 279 13.06 -17.29 -5.29
C PHE A 279 12.98 -18.05 -6.62
N GLU A 280 12.48 -17.39 -7.67
CA GLU A 280 12.41 -17.92 -9.03
C GLU A 280 13.39 -17.24 -9.98
#